data_AF-A0A8T4A743-F1
#
_entry.id   AF-A0A8T4A743-F1
#
_cell.length_a   1.000
_cell.length_b   1.000
_cell.length_c   1.000
_cell.angle_alpha   90.00
_cell.angle_beta   90.00
_cell.angle_gamma   90.00
#
_symmetry.space_group_name_H-M   'P 1'
#
loop_
_entity.id
_entity.type
_entity.pdbx_description
1 polymer ?
#
loop_
_entity_poly.entity_id
_entity_poly.type
_entity_poly.pdbx_seq_one_letter_code
_entity_poly.pdbx_strand_id
1 'polypeptide(L)'
;MEALRGFYELVRETYGPFFPISKTKKEAFLEKARNKVACYKPKMEEACNVDMGEVHVKDFKYWAGDFFRDRLQDEYREYAEREGHEPSKFARGMLASPILTARAIAEPLLWLFMSSWGAEMKHYNSSIYIPFYFQNRVMDMDFKRMEKRLDQSIVHELSHNLWYCLGGNKTADSRRDWKLWNEGFAYYCADIHFADLYPEDFEVKRTKGSGIRRRGKEKVGELVAKYGEKILLEVPKRWTEFNNNS
;
A
#
# COMPACT_ATOMS: atom_id res chain seq x y z
N MET A 1 -7.16 29.07 9.20
CA MET A 1 -7.87 28.49 8.04
C MET A 1 -7.53 29.23 6.74
N GLU A 2 -7.59 30.56 6.69
CA GLU A 2 -7.25 31.34 5.47
C GLU A 2 -5.80 31.19 5.00
N ALA A 3 -4.82 31.19 5.92
CA ALA A 3 -3.41 30.99 5.54
C ALA A 3 -3.13 29.60 4.92
N LEU A 4 -3.82 28.57 5.40
CA LEU A 4 -3.77 27.21 4.86
C LEU A 4 -4.41 27.12 3.48
N ARG A 5 -5.55 27.80 3.29
CA ARG A 5 -6.21 27.92 2.00
C ARG A 5 -5.32 28.65 0.99
N GLY A 6 -4.69 29.75 1.39
CA GLY A 6 -3.76 30.51 0.54
C GLY A 6 -2.51 29.71 0.14
N PHE A 7 -1.96 28.89 1.04
CA PHE A 7 -0.85 27.99 0.69
C PHE A 7 -1.28 26.89 -0.28
N TYR A 8 -2.45 26.27 -0.07
CA TYR A 8 -3.01 25.27 -0.97
C TYR A 8 -3.31 25.85 -2.36
N GLU A 9 -3.90 27.04 -2.41
CA GLU A 9 -4.18 27.75 -3.66
C GLU A 9 -2.88 28.11 -4.38
N LEU A 10 -1.86 28.62 -3.67
CA LEU A 10 -0.53 28.90 -4.22
C LEU A 10 0.13 27.64 -4.80
N VAL A 11 0.16 26.53 -4.07
CA VAL A 11 0.75 25.26 -4.57
C VAL A 11 -0.04 24.73 -5.77
N ARG A 12 -1.37 24.79 -5.74
CA ARG A 12 -2.21 24.34 -6.85
C ARG A 12 -2.06 25.22 -8.09
N GLU A 13 -1.98 26.53 -7.93
CA GLU A 13 -1.89 27.51 -9.02
C GLU A 13 -0.47 27.58 -9.61
N THR A 14 0.56 27.39 -8.79
CA THR A 14 1.96 27.39 -9.26
C THR A 14 2.29 26.14 -10.08
N TYR A 15 1.68 24.99 -9.79
CA TYR A 15 2.03 23.71 -10.43
C TYR A 15 0.93 23.13 -11.34
N GLY A 16 -0.34 23.46 -11.12
CA GLY A 16 -1.48 22.93 -11.87
C GLY A 16 -1.48 23.21 -13.38
N PRO A 17 -1.01 24.38 -13.86
CA PRO A 17 -0.98 24.70 -15.29
C PRO A 17 0.10 23.97 -16.09
N PHE A 18 1.15 23.42 -15.44
CA PHE A 18 2.34 22.98 -16.17
C PHE A 18 2.35 21.49 -16.52
N PHE A 19 1.63 20.59 -15.82
CA PHE A 19 1.71 19.14 -16.11
C PHE A 19 0.47 18.29 -15.73
N PRO A 20 -0.73 18.53 -16.26
CA PRO A 20 -1.83 17.60 -16.07
C PRO A 20 -1.61 16.31 -16.89
N ILE A 21 -1.39 15.17 -16.21
CA ILE A 21 -1.69 13.88 -16.85
C ILE A 21 -3.16 13.94 -17.27
N SER A 22 -3.45 13.63 -18.55
CA SER A 22 -4.83 13.57 -19.03
C SER A 22 -5.66 12.72 -18.07
N LYS A 23 -6.73 13.32 -17.54
CA LYS A 23 -7.69 12.64 -16.65
C LYS A 23 -8.10 11.29 -17.25
N THR A 24 -8.28 11.23 -18.57
CA THR A 24 -8.60 10.02 -19.32
C THR A 24 -7.51 8.94 -19.26
N LYS A 25 -6.22 9.31 -19.40
CA LYS A 25 -5.11 8.34 -19.31
C LYS A 25 -4.98 7.73 -17.92
N LYS A 26 -5.16 8.56 -16.89
CA LYS A 26 -5.13 8.12 -15.49
C LYS A 26 -6.28 7.17 -15.17
N GLU A 27 -7.51 7.56 -15.51
CA GLU A 27 -8.67 6.69 -15.28
C GLU A 27 -8.56 5.38 -16.07
N ALA A 28 -8.07 5.43 -17.31
CA ALA A 28 -7.81 4.22 -18.09
C ALA A 28 -6.77 3.29 -17.42
N PHE A 29 -5.73 3.84 -16.80
CA PHE A 29 -4.74 3.03 -16.07
C PHE A 29 -5.29 2.48 -14.75
N LEU A 30 -6.08 3.27 -14.01
CA LEU A 30 -6.80 2.78 -12.84
C LEU A 30 -7.72 1.62 -13.23
N GLU A 31 -8.42 1.73 -14.35
CA GLU A 31 -9.29 0.67 -14.85
C GLU A 31 -8.51 -0.60 -15.24
N LYS A 32 -7.36 -0.44 -15.91
CA LYS A 32 -6.44 -1.56 -16.16
C LYS A 32 -6.04 -2.25 -14.85
N ALA A 33 -5.65 -1.48 -13.84
CA ALA A 33 -5.28 -2.01 -12.54
C ALA A 33 -6.46 -2.74 -11.85
N ARG A 34 -7.69 -2.21 -11.92
CA ARG A 34 -8.91 -2.88 -11.43
C ARG A 34 -9.12 -4.22 -12.14
N ASN A 35 -8.99 -4.25 -13.46
CA ASN A 35 -9.13 -5.48 -14.25
C ASN A 35 -8.06 -6.52 -13.88
N LYS A 36 -6.83 -6.09 -13.59
CA LYS A 36 -5.78 -6.99 -13.10
C LYS A 36 -6.10 -7.52 -11.71
N VAL A 37 -6.59 -6.68 -10.79
CA VAL A 37 -7.07 -7.14 -9.46
C VAL A 37 -8.18 -8.18 -9.61
N ALA A 38 -9.19 -7.90 -10.44
CA ALA A 38 -10.29 -8.82 -10.71
C ALA A 38 -9.84 -10.15 -11.35
N CYS A 39 -8.74 -10.14 -12.10
CA CYS A 39 -8.15 -11.35 -12.69
C CYS A 39 -7.35 -12.18 -11.67
N TYR A 40 -6.46 -11.54 -10.90
CA TYR A 40 -5.50 -12.24 -10.04
C TYR A 40 -6.08 -12.62 -8.68
N LYS A 41 -6.92 -11.76 -8.10
CA LYS A 41 -7.44 -11.97 -6.74
C LYS A 41 -8.15 -13.33 -6.61
N PRO A 42 -9.15 -13.70 -7.44
CA PRO A 42 -9.83 -14.99 -7.29
C PRO A 42 -8.89 -16.20 -7.42
N LYS A 43 -7.90 -16.13 -8.33
CA LYS A 43 -6.90 -17.19 -8.52
C LYS A 43 -6.01 -17.36 -7.30
N MET A 44 -5.61 -16.25 -6.67
CA MET A 44 -4.83 -16.27 -5.43
C MET A 44 -5.67 -16.78 -4.25
N GLU A 45 -6.94 -16.39 -4.16
CA GLU A 45 -7.88 -16.88 -3.13
C GLU A 45 -8.09 -18.39 -3.26
N GLU A 46 -8.26 -18.89 -4.49
CA GLU A 46 -8.37 -20.33 -4.79
C GLU A 46 -7.09 -21.08 -4.44
N ALA A 47 -5.93 -20.58 -4.88
CA ALA A 47 -4.63 -21.21 -4.62
C ALA A 47 -4.29 -21.31 -3.12
N CYS A 48 -4.70 -20.30 -2.34
CA CYS A 48 -4.43 -20.26 -0.90
C CYS A 48 -5.59 -20.78 -0.03
N ASN A 49 -6.78 -20.97 -0.61
CA ASN A 49 -8.03 -21.20 0.11
C ASN A 49 -8.27 -20.15 1.22
N VAL A 50 -8.12 -18.87 0.87
CA VAL A 50 -8.28 -17.71 1.77
C VAL A 50 -9.16 -16.66 1.09
N ASP A 51 -10.21 -16.21 1.76
CA ASP A 51 -10.99 -15.04 1.33
C ASP A 51 -10.23 -13.76 1.67
N MET A 52 -9.91 -12.98 0.64
CA MET A 52 -9.20 -11.71 0.73
C MET A 52 -10.14 -10.51 0.86
N GLY A 53 -11.46 -10.73 0.93
CA GLY A 53 -12.48 -9.68 1.05
C GLY A 53 -12.57 -8.84 -0.23
N GLU A 54 -13.13 -7.64 -0.16
CA GLU A 54 -13.09 -6.72 -1.30
C GLU A 54 -11.73 -6.02 -1.38
N VAL A 55 -11.20 -5.82 -2.60
CA VAL A 55 -9.97 -5.04 -2.82
C VAL A 55 -10.24 -3.94 -3.84
N HIS A 56 -10.14 -2.70 -3.40
CA HIS A 56 -10.36 -1.53 -4.24
C HIS A 56 -9.05 -1.03 -4.88
N VAL A 57 -9.16 -0.37 -6.03
CA VAL A 57 -8.04 0.36 -6.64
C VAL A 57 -8.35 1.85 -6.63
N LYS A 58 -7.46 2.60 -5.99
CA LYS A 58 -7.60 4.04 -5.78
C LYS A 58 -6.38 4.78 -6.30
N ASP A 59 -6.59 6.04 -6.63
CA ASP A 59 -5.50 6.98 -6.85
C ASP A 59 -4.79 7.27 -5.53
N PHE A 60 -3.45 7.27 -5.54
CA PHE A 60 -2.63 7.52 -4.35
C PHE A 60 -2.92 8.85 -3.67
N LYS A 61 -3.43 9.88 -4.39
CA LYS A 61 -3.83 11.14 -3.74
C LYS A 61 -4.87 10.95 -2.61
N TYR A 62 -5.62 9.85 -2.62
CA TYR A 62 -6.59 9.53 -1.57
C TYR A 62 -5.98 8.79 -0.37
N TRP A 63 -4.75 8.28 -0.50
CA TRP A 63 -4.10 7.47 0.53
C TRP A 63 -3.97 8.20 1.87
N ALA A 64 -3.48 9.44 1.85
CA ALA A 64 -3.31 10.23 3.06
C ALA A 64 -4.66 10.47 3.76
N GLY A 65 -5.69 10.84 2.99
CA GLY A 65 -7.03 11.06 3.51
C GLY A 65 -7.62 9.82 4.17
N ASP A 66 -7.46 8.64 3.55
CA ASP A 66 -7.94 7.38 4.12
C ASP A 66 -7.12 6.97 5.35
N PHE A 67 -5.80 7.10 5.31
CA PHE A 67 -4.93 6.87 6.48
C PHE A 67 -5.30 7.72 7.69
N PHE A 68 -5.50 9.02 7.49
CA PHE A 68 -5.88 9.92 8.57
C PHE A 68 -7.31 9.66 9.04
N ARG A 69 -8.24 9.32 8.14
CA ARG A 69 -9.63 9.00 8.51
C ARG A 69 -9.69 7.85 9.50
N ASP A 70 -8.96 6.77 9.26
CA ASP A 70 -9.01 5.59 10.12
C ASP A 70 -8.38 5.90 11.49
N ARG A 71 -7.26 6.63 11.50
CA ARG A 71 -6.63 7.11 12.74
C ARG A 71 -7.50 8.05 13.54
N LEU A 72 -8.21 8.95 12.86
CA LEU A 72 -9.16 9.85 13.48
C LEU A 72 -10.34 9.06 14.04
N GLN A 73 -10.87 8.05 13.34
CA GLN A 73 -11.95 7.21 13.86
C GLN A 73 -11.56 6.49 15.15
N ASP A 74 -10.35 5.94 15.22
CA ASP A 74 -9.84 5.30 16.45
C ASP A 74 -9.72 6.30 17.60
N GLU A 75 -9.06 7.45 17.36
CA GLU A 75 -8.91 8.51 18.37
C GLU A 75 -10.27 9.06 18.82
N TYR A 76 -11.22 9.22 17.90
CA TYR A 76 -12.56 9.72 18.20
C TYR A 76 -13.35 8.74 19.04
N ARG A 77 -13.21 7.43 18.79
CA ARG A 77 -13.83 6.38 19.61
C ARG A 77 -13.28 6.42 21.03
N GLU A 78 -11.95 6.42 21.18
CA GLU A 78 -11.29 6.51 22.48
C GLU A 78 -11.69 7.77 23.26
N TYR A 79 -11.75 8.92 22.57
CA TYR A 79 -12.12 10.19 23.20
C TYR A 79 -13.61 10.20 23.61
N ALA A 80 -14.50 9.70 22.75
CA ALA A 80 -15.92 9.60 23.06
C ALA A 80 -16.18 8.70 24.26
N GLU A 81 -15.49 7.56 24.36
CA GLU A 81 -15.56 6.65 25.51
C GLU A 81 -15.06 7.32 26.79
N ARG A 82 -13.92 8.04 26.73
CA ARG A 82 -13.36 8.73 27.91
C ARG A 82 -14.26 9.84 28.44
N GLU A 83 -14.90 10.60 27.56
CA GLU A 83 -15.74 11.74 27.94
C GLU A 83 -17.22 11.38 28.15
N GLY A 84 -17.56 10.08 28.18
CA GLY A 84 -18.93 9.61 28.39
C GLY A 84 -19.90 10.04 27.29
N HIS A 85 -19.40 10.18 26.05
CA HIS A 85 -20.17 10.60 24.87
C HIS A 85 -20.80 12.01 24.98
N GLU A 86 -20.27 12.89 25.83
CA GLU A 86 -20.80 14.25 25.96
C GLU A 86 -20.40 15.13 24.75
N PRO A 87 -21.38 15.62 23.94
CA PRO A 87 -21.07 16.30 22.68
C PRO A 87 -20.22 17.58 22.82
N SER A 88 -20.39 18.30 23.94
CA SER A 88 -19.71 19.58 24.20
C SER A 88 -18.21 19.40 24.52
N LYS A 89 -17.85 18.29 25.15
CA LYS A 89 -16.47 17.91 25.49
C LYS A 89 -15.79 17.24 24.32
N PHE A 90 -16.52 16.39 23.61
CA PHE A 90 -16.08 15.81 22.35
C PHE A 90 -15.67 16.90 21.35
N ALA A 91 -16.54 17.87 21.05
CA ALA A 91 -16.23 18.93 20.08
C ALA A 91 -14.97 19.76 20.43
N ARG A 92 -14.74 20.03 21.71
CA ARG A 92 -13.52 20.74 22.18
C ARG A 92 -12.27 19.89 22.05
N GLY A 93 -12.35 18.63 22.43
CA GLY A 93 -11.24 17.67 22.27
C GLY A 93 -10.82 17.48 20.82
N MET A 94 -11.80 17.42 19.93
CA MET A 94 -11.62 17.27 18.49
C MET A 94 -10.83 18.43 17.89
N LEU A 95 -11.21 19.68 18.22
CA LEU A 95 -10.50 20.87 17.73
C LEU A 95 -9.06 20.98 18.25
N ALA A 96 -8.76 20.33 19.37
CA ALA A 96 -7.42 20.24 19.93
C ALA A 96 -6.63 19.00 19.46
N SER A 97 -7.21 18.13 18.62
CA SER A 97 -6.55 16.88 18.19
C SER A 97 -5.25 17.18 17.43
N PRO A 98 -4.10 16.63 17.89
CA PRO A 98 -2.85 16.69 17.15
C PRO A 98 -2.95 16.03 15.77
N ILE A 99 -3.86 15.05 15.58
CA ILE A 99 -4.03 14.34 14.31
C ILE A 99 -4.66 15.24 13.24
N LEU A 100 -5.62 16.11 13.59
CA LEU A 100 -6.18 17.07 12.64
C LEU A 100 -5.12 18.08 12.16
N THR A 101 -4.28 18.56 13.08
CA THR A 101 -3.17 19.46 12.73
C THR A 101 -2.12 18.73 11.90
N ALA A 102 -1.76 17.49 12.28
CA ALA A 102 -0.84 16.65 11.55
C ALA A 102 -1.36 16.36 10.13
N ARG A 103 -2.65 16.09 9.96
CA ARG A 103 -3.29 15.89 8.65
C ARG A 103 -3.15 17.13 7.77
N ALA A 104 -3.47 18.31 8.30
CA ALA A 104 -3.42 19.57 7.55
C ALA A 104 -1.99 19.91 7.04
N ILE A 105 -0.96 19.47 7.75
CA ILE A 105 0.46 19.65 7.37
C ILE A 105 0.95 18.49 6.50
N ALA A 106 0.60 17.25 6.83
CA ALA A 106 1.11 16.06 6.18
C ALA A 106 0.49 15.82 4.80
N GLU A 107 -0.79 16.15 4.56
CA GLU A 107 -1.41 15.99 3.24
C GLU A 107 -0.68 16.81 2.15
N PRO A 108 -0.40 18.12 2.32
CA PRO A 108 0.40 18.88 1.35
C PRO A 108 1.83 18.36 1.21
N LEU A 109 2.48 17.98 2.31
CA LEU A 109 3.87 17.49 2.27
C LEU A 109 3.99 16.12 1.60
N LEU A 110 3.06 15.21 1.86
CA LEU A 110 2.96 13.94 1.16
C LEU A 110 2.72 14.17 -0.33
N TRP A 111 1.83 15.10 -0.66
CA TRP A 111 1.57 15.48 -2.05
C TRP A 111 2.83 16.02 -2.75
N LEU A 112 3.59 16.91 -2.10
CA LEU A 112 4.86 17.44 -2.61
C LEU A 112 5.95 16.36 -2.74
N PHE A 113 6.09 15.49 -1.73
CA PHE A 113 7.04 14.39 -1.72
C PHE A 113 6.74 13.38 -2.84
N MET A 114 5.48 12.97 -2.98
CA MET A 114 5.00 12.07 -4.03
C MET A 114 5.23 12.65 -5.43
N SER A 115 5.05 13.96 -5.57
CA SER A 115 5.28 14.67 -6.82
C SER A 115 6.76 14.71 -7.23
N SER A 116 7.67 14.53 -6.27
CA SER A 116 9.11 14.74 -6.47
C SER A 116 9.96 13.46 -6.46
N TRP A 117 9.56 12.42 -5.70
CA TRP A 117 10.47 11.30 -5.37
C TRP A 117 10.05 9.92 -5.90
N GLY A 118 8.85 9.81 -6.47
CA GLY A 118 8.38 8.55 -7.01
C GLY A 118 7.99 7.52 -5.94
N ALA A 119 6.74 7.53 -5.48
CA ALA A 119 6.17 6.46 -4.65
C ALA A 119 5.82 5.19 -5.44
N GLU A 120 6.15 4.00 -4.96
CA GLU A 120 5.65 2.74 -5.54
C GLU A 120 4.15 2.53 -5.21
N MET A 121 3.50 1.57 -5.90
CA MET A 121 2.15 1.13 -5.52
C MET A 121 2.14 0.70 -4.05
N LYS A 122 0.96 0.79 -3.43
CA LYS A 122 0.85 0.51 -2.01
C LYS A 122 -0.51 -0.04 -1.63
N HIS A 123 -0.52 -1.16 -0.93
CA HIS A 123 -1.66 -1.67 -0.22
C HIS A 123 -1.86 -0.95 1.12
N TYR A 124 -3.10 -0.56 1.40
CA TYR A 124 -3.54 -0.11 2.72
C TYR A 124 -5.06 -0.28 2.85
N ASN A 125 -5.52 -0.93 3.93
CA ASN A 125 -6.94 -1.12 4.26
C ASN A 125 -7.81 -1.51 3.04
N SER A 126 -7.56 -2.71 2.51
CA SER A 126 -8.29 -3.27 1.38
C SER A 126 -8.25 -2.41 0.11
N SER A 127 -7.28 -1.49 -0.01
CA SER A 127 -7.13 -0.61 -1.16
C SER A 127 -5.69 -0.66 -1.68
N ILE A 128 -5.54 -0.80 -3.00
CA ILE A 128 -4.28 -0.63 -3.71
C ILE A 128 -4.25 0.80 -4.27
N TYR A 129 -3.27 1.57 -3.84
CA TYR A 129 -3.09 2.96 -4.23
C TYR A 129 -2.07 3.06 -5.37
N ILE A 130 -2.51 3.61 -6.50
CA ILE A 130 -1.69 3.78 -7.70
C ILE A 130 -1.14 5.20 -7.74
N PRO A 131 0.19 5.38 -7.68
CA PRO A 131 0.82 6.68 -7.72
C PRO A 131 0.95 7.16 -9.17
N PHE A 132 0.54 8.41 -9.40
CA PHE A 132 0.74 9.10 -10.67
C PHE A 132 1.70 10.28 -10.42
N TYR A 133 2.95 10.17 -10.87
CA TYR A 133 4.00 11.16 -10.63
C TYR A 133 3.79 12.44 -11.45
N PHE A 134 4.33 13.58 -10.97
CA PHE A 134 4.21 14.88 -11.64
C PHE A 134 5.46 15.31 -12.44
N GLN A 135 6.65 14.72 -12.24
CA GLN A 135 7.88 15.25 -12.84
C GLN A 135 8.44 14.46 -14.05
N ASN A 136 8.28 15.13 -15.19
CA ASN A 136 9.23 15.36 -16.29
C ASN A 136 9.43 14.34 -17.46
N ARG A 137 8.91 14.80 -18.61
CA ARG A 137 9.40 14.69 -20.00
C ARG A 137 9.15 13.45 -20.84
N VAL A 138 8.71 12.30 -20.32
CA VAL A 138 8.34 11.17 -21.21
C VAL A 138 7.10 10.39 -20.74
N MET A 139 5.95 11.06 -20.78
CA MET A 139 4.66 10.56 -20.27
C MET A 139 4.25 9.16 -20.76
N ASP A 140 4.65 8.72 -21.95
CA ASP A 140 4.30 7.38 -22.41
C ASP A 140 5.29 6.31 -21.97
N MET A 141 6.56 6.65 -21.70
CA MET A 141 7.55 5.66 -21.28
C MET A 141 7.32 5.19 -19.84
N ASP A 142 6.92 6.08 -18.93
CA ASP A 142 6.64 5.70 -17.55
C ASP A 142 5.36 4.89 -17.43
N PHE A 143 4.29 5.27 -18.15
CA PHE A 143 3.07 4.45 -18.23
C PHE A 143 3.35 3.09 -18.85
N LYS A 144 4.10 3.01 -19.96
CA LYS A 144 4.50 1.73 -20.57
C LYS A 144 5.37 0.90 -19.62
N ARG A 145 6.25 1.53 -18.86
CA ARG A 145 7.10 0.85 -17.87
C ARG A 145 6.30 0.33 -16.68
N MET A 146 5.36 1.12 -16.18
CA MET A 146 4.42 0.70 -15.13
C MET A 146 3.51 -0.42 -15.65
N GLU A 147 2.98 -0.29 -16.86
CA GLU A 147 2.12 -1.29 -17.50
C GLU A 147 2.86 -2.63 -17.69
N LYS A 148 4.12 -2.60 -18.15
CA LYS A 148 4.97 -3.80 -18.25
C LYS A 148 5.22 -4.53 -16.93
N ARG A 149 5.02 -3.86 -15.79
CA ARG A 149 5.20 -4.43 -14.45
C ARG A 149 3.88 -4.57 -13.70
N LEU A 150 2.77 -4.15 -14.30
CA LEU A 150 1.50 -3.97 -13.60
C LEU A 150 1.02 -5.28 -13.01
N ASP A 151 1.05 -6.37 -13.77
CA ASP A 151 0.67 -7.69 -13.30
C ASP A 151 1.45 -8.10 -12.05
N GLN A 152 2.78 -8.08 -12.09
CA GLN A 152 3.62 -8.43 -10.94
C GLN A 152 3.45 -7.46 -9.76
N SER A 153 3.27 -6.17 -10.02
CA SER A 153 2.96 -5.18 -8.98
C SER A 153 1.60 -5.44 -8.32
N ILE A 154 0.57 -5.79 -9.08
CA ILE A 154 -0.75 -6.12 -8.53
C ILE A 154 -0.68 -7.40 -7.68
N VAL A 155 0.00 -8.45 -8.15
CA VAL A 155 0.19 -9.67 -7.35
C VAL A 155 0.98 -9.37 -6.07
N HIS A 156 1.98 -8.50 -6.12
CA HIS A 156 2.72 -8.05 -4.94
C HIS A 156 1.82 -7.35 -3.92
N GLU A 157 1.02 -6.37 -4.34
CA GLU A 157 0.10 -5.66 -3.43
C GLU A 157 -1.04 -6.55 -2.92
N LEU A 158 -1.55 -7.47 -3.74
CA LEU A 158 -2.52 -8.49 -3.28
C LEU A 158 -1.88 -9.44 -2.27
N SER A 159 -0.58 -9.73 -2.40
CA SER A 159 0.14 -10.55 -1.41
C SER A 159 0.30 -9.83 -0.08
N HIS A 160 0.36 -8.49 -0.06
CA HIS A 160 0.22 -7.72 1.18
C HIS A 160 -1.18 -7.86 1.79
N ASN A 161 -2.24 -7.86 0.99
CA ASN A 161 -3.59 -8.12 1.49
C ASN A 161 -3.70 -9.52 2.10
N LEU A 162 -3.21 -10.54 1.39
CA LEU A 162 -3.15 -11.93 1.87
C LEU A 162 -2.40 -12.04 3.19
N TRP A 163 -1.25 -11.35 3.32
CA TRP A 163 -0.49 -11.29 4.56
C TRP A 163 -1.34 -10.83 5.75
N TYR A 164 -2.16 -9.79 5.57
CA TYR A 164 -3.05 -9.31 6.64
C TYR A 164 -4.20 -10.28 6.92
N CYS A 165 -4.82 -10.88 5.89
CA CYS A 165 -5.85 -11.92 6.08
C CYS A 165 -5.32 -13.14 6.84
N LEU A 166 -4.04 -13.46 6.69
CA LEU A 166 -3.34 -14.53 7.40
C LEU A 166 -2.84 -14.12 8.80
N GLY A 167 -3.20 -12.94 9.30
CA GLY A 167 -2.88 -12.50 10.66
C GLY A 167 -1.52 -11.81 10.82
N GLY A 168 -0.94 -11.30 9.75
CA GLY A 168 0.36 -10.60 9.71
C GLY A 168 0.41 -9.22 10.37
N ASN A 169 -0.20 -9.06 11.53
CA ASN A 169 -0.31 -7.78 12.21
C ASN A 169 1.05 -7.25 12.68
N LYS A 170 1.16 -5.93 12.65
CA LYS A 170 2.34 -5.23 13.11
C LYS A 170 2.31 -5.15 14.64
N THR A 171 3.37 -5.62 15.29
CA THR A 171 3.59 -5.45 16.73
C THR A 171 4.31 -4.12 17.01
N ALA A 172 4.12 -3.57 18.22
CA ALA A 172 4.61 -2.23 18.59
C ALA A 172 6.14 -2.10 18.45
N ASP A 173 6.90 -3.15 18.81
CA ASP A 173 8.36 -3.06 19.02
C ASP A 173 9.23 -3.50 17.83
N SER A 174 8.67 -4.06 16.76
CA SER A 174 9.46 -4.69 15.69
C SER A 174 9.15 -4.15 14.29
N ARG A 175 9.07 -2.82 14.14
CA ARG A 175 8.74 -2.16 12.86
C ARG A 175 9.67 -2.54 11.70
N ARG A 176 10.97 -2.68 11.95
CA ARG A 176 11.97 -2.98 10.90
C ARG A 176 11.86 -4.43 10.44
N ASP A 177 11.75 -5.35 11.38
CA ASP A 177 11.65 -6.78 11.09
C ASP A 177 10.30 -7.13 10.48
N TRP A 178 9.22 -6.54 10.99
CA TRP A 178 7.90 -6.66 10.37
C TRP A 178 7.94 -6.23 8.90
N LYS A 179 8.58 -5.10 8.59
CA LYS A 179 8.72 -4.63 7.20
C LYS A 179 9.53 -5.62 6.36
N LEU A 180 10.60 -6.19 6.93
CA LEU A 180 11.40 -7.20 6.24
C LEU A 180 10.56 -8.42 5.86
N TRP A 181 9.77 -8.94 6.80
CA TRP A 181 8.94 -10.12 6.55
C TRP A 181 7.74 -9.82 5.64
N ASN A 182 7.04 -8.72 5.86
CA ASN A 182 5.87 -8.33 5.07
C ASN A 182 6.24 -8.08 3.60
N GLU A 183 7.30 -7.31 3.33
CA GLU A 183 7.77 -7.10 1.95
C GLU A 183 8.39 -8.38 1.37
N GLY A 184 9.16 -9.11 2.18
CA GLY A 184 9.76 -10.38 1.79
C GLY A 184 8.74 -11.41 1.31
N PHE A 185 7.65 -11.57 2.08
CA PHE A 185 6.52 -12.42 1.73
C PHE A 185 5.86 -11.97 0.43
N ALA A 186 5.55 -10.68 0.30
CA ALA A 186 4.91 -10.17 -0.90
C ALA A 186 5.77 -10.36 -2.16
N TYR A 187 7.09 -10.18 -2.06
CA TYR A 187 8.00 -10.48 -3.16
C TYR A 187 8.18 -11.98 -3.41
N TYR A 188 8.21 -12.82 -2.38
CA TYR A 188 8.25 -14.27 -2.56
C TYR A 188 7.01 -14.75 -3.31
N CYS A 189 5.84 -14.26 -2.91
CA CYS A 189 4.57 -14.60 -3.55
C CYS A 189 4.54 -14.16 -5.02
N ALA A 190 4.89 -12.90 -5.30
CA ALA A 190 4.85 -12.35 -6.65
C ALA A 190 5.94 -12.93 -7.58
N ASP A 191 7.12 -13.27 -7.06
CA ASP A 191 8.24 -13.74 -7.88
C ASP A 191 8.25 -15.26 -8.08
N ILE A 192 7.68 -16.03 -7.14
CA ILE A 192 7.86 -17.48 -7.03
C ILE A 192 6.51 -18.19 -6.87
N HIS A 193 5.81 -18.01 -5.75
CA HIS A 193 4.63 -18.83 -5.42
C HIS A 193 3.49 -18.70 -6.44
N PHE A 194 3.24 -17.48 -6.92
CA PHE A 194 2.19 -17.20 -7.92
C PHE A 194 2.75 -17.03 -9.34
N ALA A 195 3.96 -17.52 -9.61
CA ALA A 195 4.56 -17.42 -10.94
C ALA A 195 3.68 -18.07 -12.02
N ASP A 196 2.98 -19.14 -11.69
CA ASP A 196 2.11 -19.87 -12.63
C ASP A 196 0.77 -19.17 -12.88
N LEU A 197 0.44 -18.09 -12.14
CA LEU A 197 -0.79 -17.33 -12.35
C LEU A 197 -0.66 -16.30 -13.48
N TYR A 198 0.57 -15.93 -13.85
CA TYR A 198 0.83 -14.97 -14.92
C TYR A 198 0.55 -15.59 -16.31
N PRO A 199 0.22 -14.77 -17.32
CA PRO A 199 0.17 -15.22 -18.71
C PRO A 199 1.48 -15.91 -19.12
N GLU A 200 1.40 -16.91 -20.01
CA GLU A 200 2.57 -17.68 -20.47
C GLU A 200 3.69 -16.82 -21.07
N ASP A 201 3.33 -15.70 -21.69
CA ASP A 201 4.27 -14.74 -22.31
C ASP A 201 4.82 -13.70 -21.32
N PHE A 202 4.39 -13.73 -20.06
CA PHE A 202 4.80 -12.77 -19.05
C PHE A 202 6.13 -13.16 -18.39
N GLU A 203 7.16 -12.33 -18.56
CA GLU A 203 8.46 -12.52 -17.89
C GLU A 203 8.44 -11.95 -16.46
N VAL A 204 8.39 -12.85 -15.47
CA VAL A 204 8.48 -12.48 -14.04
C VAL A 204 9.86 -11.92 -13.71
N LYS A 205 9.92 -10.63 -13.34
CA LYS A 205 11.18 -9.97 -12.98
C LYS A 205 11.51 -10.23 -11.53
N ARG A 206 12.30 -11.27 -11.28
CA ARG A 206 12.77 -11.59 -9.93
C ARG A 206 13.50 -10.41 -9.30
N THR A 207 13.17 -10.13 -8.04
CA THR A 207 13.85 -9.11 -7.22
C THR A 207 15.35 -9.39 -7.15
N LYS A 208 16.18 -8.44 -7.65
CA LYS A 208 17.66 -8.49 -7.66
C LYS A 208 18.24 -7.44 -6.69
N GLY A 209 19.41 -7.71 -6.10
CA GLY A 209 20.18 -6.74 -5.28
C GLY A 209 20.10 -6.94 -3.76
N SER A 210 20.93 -6.24 -2.97
CA SER A 210 21.19 -6.52 -1.53
C SER A 210 20.25 -5.82 -0.50
N GLY A 211 18.97 -5.62 -0.83
CA GLY A 211 18.03 -4.86 0.01
C GLY A 211 17.21 -5.66 1.05
N ILE A 212 16.41 -4.93 1.85
CA ILE A 212 15.45 -5.51 2.81
C ILE A 212 14.47 -6.49 2.15
N ARG A 213 14.04 -6.17 0.92
CA ARG A 213 13.13 -6.96 0.09
C ARG A 213 13.70 -8.32 -0.28
N ARG A 214 14.96 -8.35 -0.75
CA ARG A 214 15.65 -9.60 -1.09
C ARG A 214 15.85 -10.45 0.16
N ARG A 215 16.39 -9.88 1.24
CA ARG A 215 16.62 -10.62 2.49
C ARG A 215 15.33 -11.22 3.06
N GLY A 216 14.24 -10.45 3.04
CA GLY A 216 12.93 -10.96 3.44
C GLY A 216 12.47 -12.11 2.55
N LYS A 217 12.58 -11.97 1.22
CA LYS A 217 12.20 -13.02 0.27
C LYS A 217 13.02 -14.30 0.48
N GLU A 218 14.34 -14.16 0.67
CA GLU A 218 15.26 -15.28 0.94
C GLU A 218 14.84 -16.01 2.22
N LYS A 219 14.56 -15.29 3.31
CA LYS A 219 14.06 -15.90 4.55
C LYS A 219 12.76 -16.69 4.36
N VAL A 220 11.79 -16.13 3.62
CA VAL A 220 10.54 -16.86 3.32
C VAL A 220 10.83 -18.09 2.47
N GLY A 221 11.71 -17.99 1.48
CA GLY A 221 12.11 -19.12 0.65
C GLY A 221 12.83 -20.22 1.43
N GLU A 222 13.68 -19.88 2.39
CA GLU A 222 14.34 -20.83 3.29
C GLU A 222 13.33 -21.59 4.15
N LEU A 223 12.31 -20.91 4.67
CA LEU A 223 11.22 -21.56 5.41
C LEU A 223 10.45 -22.55 4.52
N VAL A 224 10.07 -22.12 3.31
CA VAL A 224 9.36 -22.98 2.35
C VAL A 224 10.21 -24.18 1.93
N ALA A 225 11.51 -23.98 1.68
CA ALA A 225 12.42 -25.07 1.35
C ALA A 225 12.57 -26.08 2.51
N LYS A 226 12.55 -25.60 3.75
CA LYS A 226 12.74 -26.43 4.96
C LYS A 226 11.46 -27.17 5.37
N TYR A 227 10.29 -26.53 5.30
CA TYR A 227 9.04 -27.04 5.85
C TYR A 227 7.97 -27.36 4.79
N GLY A 228 8.25 -27.11 3.51
CA GLY A 228 7.34 -27.31 2.39
C GLY A 228 6.38 -26.13 2.16
N GLU A 229 5.71 -26.12 1.00
CA GLU A 229 4.81 -25.04 0.52
C GLU A 229 3.80 -24.57 1.58
N LYS A 230 3.25 -25.50 2.35
CA LYS A 230 2.18 -25.23 3.34
C LYS A 230 2.60 -24.22 4.41
N ILE A 231 3.89 -24.11 4.72
CA ILE A 231 4.37 -23.15 5.73
C ILE A 231 4.12 -21.71 5.31
N LEU A 232 4.01 -21.43 4.00
CA LEU A 232 3.83 -20.08 3.47
C LEU A 232 2.59 -19.40 4.09
N LEU A 233 1.49 -20.15 4.22
CA LEU A 233 0.24 -19.64 4.82
C LEU A 233 0.34 -19.41 6.32
N GLU A 234 1.39 -19.92 6.97
CA GLU A 234 1.65 -19.68 8.39
C GLU A 234 2.65 -18.56 8.66
N VAL A 235 3.47 -18.19 7.66
CA VAL A 235 4.48 -17.13 7.81
C VAL A 235 3.88 -15.85 8.37
N PRO A 236 2.75 -15.31 7.85
CA PRO A 236 2.24 -14.04 8.34
C PRO A 236 1.84 -14.06 9.81
N LYS A 237 1.16 -15.09 10.33
CA LYS A 237 0.81 -15.16 11.75
C LYS A 237 2.00 -15.48 12.68
N ARG A 238 3.03 -16.17 12.17
CA ARG A 238 4.16 -16.70 12.98
C ARG A 238 5.50 -16.00 12.71
N TRP A 239 5.51 -14.89 11.98
CA TRP A 239 6.73 -14.23 11.53
C TRP A 239 7.70 -13.86 12.67
N THR A 240 7.18 -13.54 13.86
CA THR A 240 7.99 -13.24 15.05
C THR A 240 8.74 -14.47 15.57
N GLU A 241 8.14 -15.66 15.53
CA GLU A 241 8.78 -16.92 15.90
C GLU A 241 9.96 -17.24 14.97
N PHE A 242 9.80 -16.95 13.68
CA PHE A 242 10.84 -17.17 12.68
C PHE A 242 11.95 -16.13 12.77
N ASN A 243 11.65 -14.92 13.24
CA ASN A 243 12.64 -13.87 13.44
C ASN A 243 13.63 -14.21 14.57
N ASN A 244 13.14 -14.81 15.66
CA ASN A 244 13.94 -15.12 16.85
C ASN A 244 14.78 -16.41 16.74
N ASN A 245 14.55 -17.21 15.69
CA ASN A 245 15.26 -18.46 15.41
C ASN A 245 16.17 -18.38 14.16
N SER A 246 16.39 -17.16 13.63
CA SER A 246 17.26 -16.86 12.48
C SER A 246 18.63 -16.37 12.90
#